data_AF-A0A9E3RHH0-F1
#
_entry.id   AF-A0A9E3RHH0-F1
#
_cell.length_a   1.000
_cell.length_b   1.000
_cell.length_c   1.000
_cell.angle_alpha   90.00
_cell.angle_beta   90.00
_cell.angle_gamma   90.00
#
_symmetry.space_group_name_H-M   'P 1'
#
loop_
_entity.id
_entity.type
_entity.pdbx_description
1 polymer ?
#
loop_
_entity_poly.entity_id
_entity_poly.type
_entity_poly.pdbx_seq_one_letter_code
_entity_poly.pdbx_strand_id
1 'polypeptide(L)' 'MLDNYCLAACHSEARNAVAGGNVNLEGYDNVKNWKDRIVSTMDYTGAFKMPRESAKLDSCTINKLKAWIAKGAPND' A
#
# COMPACT_ATOMS: atom_id res chain seq x y z
N MET A 1 -7.59 4.39 4.58
CA MET A 1 -7.05 4.56 3.20
C MET A 1 -6.79 3.21 2.58
N LEU A 2 -5.99 2.35 3.21
CA LEU A 2 -5.57 1.08 2.64
C LEU A 2 -6.69 0.04 2.54
N ASP A 3 -7.69 0.12 3.41
CA ASP A 3 -8.81 -0.84 3.47
C ASP A 3 -9.54 -0.99 2.14
N ASN A 4 -9.85 0.14 1.49
CA ASN A 4 -10.62 0.17 0.25
C ASN A 4 -9.81 -0.13 -1.02
N TYR A 5 -8.49 0.12 -0.99
CA TYR A 5 -7.65 0.03 -2.20
C TYR A 5 -6.71 -1.18 -2.20
N CYS A 6 -6.35 -1.69 -1.02
CA CYS A 6 -5.31 -2.71 -0.88
C CYS A 6 -5.84 -3.96 -0.15
N LEU A 7 -6.56 -3.80 0.95
CA LEU A 7 -6.88 -4.92 1.85
C LEU A 7 -8.01 -5.82 1.31
N ALA A 8 -9.09 -5.22 0.81
CA ALA A 8 -10.30 -5.94 0.42
C ALA A 8 -10.04 -7.06 -0.59
N ALA A 9 -9.12 -6.84 -1.54
CA ALA A 9 -8.82 -7.79 -2.60
C ALA A 9 -7.57 -8.64 -2.33
N CYS A 10 -6.48 -8.02 -1.87
CA CYS A 10 -5.17 -8.66 -1.96
C CYS A 10 -4.36 -8.62 -0.67
N HIS A 11 -4.28 -7.50 0.04
CA HIS A 11 -3.27 -7.27 1.08
C HIS A 11 -3.78 -7.35 2.53
N SER A 12 -4.96 -7.94 2.75
CA SER A 12 -5.43 -8.28 4.11
C SER A 12 -4.75 -9.54 4.64
N GLU A 13 -4.82 -9.78 5.95
CA GLU A 13 -4.35 -11.02 6.58
C GLU A 13 -5.01 -12.25 5.92
N ALA A 14 -6.32 -12.15 5.65
CA ALA A 14 -7.09 -13.21 5.01
C ALA A 14 -6.78 -13.44 3.52
N ARG A 15 -6.17 -12.48 2.81
CA ARG A 15 -5.98 -12.54 1.35
C ARG A 15 -4.53 -12.48 0.88
N ASN A 16 -3.59 -12.02 1.70
CA ASN A 16 -2.22 -11.77 1.26
C ASN A 16 -1.52 -13.03 0.73
N ALA A 17 -1.74 -14.19 1.34
CA ALA A 17 -1.10 -15.42 0.92
C ALA A 17 -1.60 -15.92 -0.45
N VAL A 18 -2.87 -15.62 -0.80
CA VAL A 18 -3.51 -16.13 -2.03
C VAL A 18 -3.50 -15.13 -3.18
N ALA A 19 -3.50 -13.83 -2.90
CA ALA A 19 -3.64 -12.78 -3.91
C ALA A 19 -2.64 -11.61 -3.76
N GLY A 20 -2.11 -11.39 -2.54
CA GLY A 20 -1.21 -10.27 -2.23
C GLY A 20 0.29 -10.60 -2.29
N GLY A 21 0.68 -11.79 -2.76
CA GLY A 21 2.09 -12.19 -2.83
C GLY A 21 2.77 -12.31 -1.46
N ASN A 22 2.02 -12.73 -0.44
CA ASN A 22 2.45 -12.79 0.97
C ASN A 22 2.83 -11.42 1.57
N VAL A 23 2.35 -10.32 0.99
CA VAL A 23 2.51 -8.98 1.57
C VAL A 23 1.24 -8.60 2.31
N ASN A 24 1.27 -8.67 3.63
CA ASN A 24 0.21 -8.16 4.49
C ASN A 24 0.40 -6.65 4.72
N LEU A 25 -0.65 -5.85 4.49
CA LEU A 25 -0.72 -4.41 4.77
C LEU A 25 -1.84 -4.07 5.77
N GLU A 26 -2.45 -5.06 6.40
CA GLU A 26 -3.44 -4.91 7.45
C GLU A 26 -2.75 -4.56 8.77
N GLY A 27 -3.12 -3.44 9.37
CA GLY A 27 -2.54 -2.95 10.62
C GLY A 27 -1.29 -2.08 10.44
N TYR A 28 -1.09 -1.15 11.38
CA TYR A 28 -0.07 -0.10 11.31
C TYR A 28 1.36 -0.63 11.14
N ASP A 29 1.78 -1.62 11.94
CA ASP A 29 3.16 -2.13 11.93
C ASP A 29 3.52 -2.75 10.57
N ASN A 30 2.58 -3.46 9.97
CA ASN A 30 2.74 -4.05 8.65
C ASN A 30 2.93 -2.95 7.59
N VAL A 31 2.06 -1.94 7.57
CA VAL A 31 2.19 -0.81 6.62
C VAL A 31 3.51 -0.08 6.81
N LYS A 32 3.92 0.16 8.06
CA LYS A 32 5.15 0.85 8.39
C LYS A 32 6.39 0.12 7.86
N ASN A 33 6.41 -1.20 7.91
CA ASN A 33 7.51 -2.02 7.39
C ASN A 33 7.66 -1.94 5.87
N TRP A 34 6.57 -1.66 5.16
CA TRP A 34 6.53 -1.62 3.69
C TRP A 34 6.50 -0.21 3.11
N LYS A 35 6.50 0.84 3.95
CA LYS A 35 6.21 2.23 3.57
C LYS A 35 6.96 2.74 2.34
N ASP A 36 8.26 2.44 2.23
CA ASP A 36 9.10 2.92 1.11
C ASP A 36 8.79 2.20 -0.20
N ARG A 37 8.41 0.91 -0.12
CA ARG A 37 8.04 0.09 -1.28
C ARG A 37 6.62 0.37 -1.77
N ILE A 38 5.66 0.54 -0.85
CA ILE A 38 4.26 0.79 -1.22
C ILE A 38 4.15 2.01 -2.13
N VAL A 39 4.84 3.11 -1.80
CA VAL A 39 4.79 4.34 -2.61
C VAL A 39 5.29 4.10 -4.03
N SER A 40 6.45 3.46 -4.21
CA SER A 40 7.00 3.23 -5.56
C SER A 40 6.13 2.29 -6.39
N THR A 41 5.47 1.31 -5.76
CA THR A 41 4.54 0.43 -6.45
C THR A 41 3.24 1.11 -6.85
N MET A 42 2.69 1.97 -5.98
CA MET A 42 1.50 2.78 -6.24
C MET A 42 1.76 3.90 -7.25
N ASP A 43 3.00 4.42 -7.33
CA ASP A 43 3.36 5.49 -8.27
C ASP A 43 3.80 4.96 -9.64
N TYR A 44 3.83 3.65 -9.82
CA TYR A 44 4.28 2.94 -11.03
C TYR A 44 5.75 3.22 -11.41
N THR A 45 6.56 3.59 -10.42
CA THR A 45 8.00 3.86 -10.57
C THR A 45 8.88 2.70 -10.13
N GLY A 46 8.33 1.77 -9.34
CA GLY A 46 9.01 0.56 -8.89
C GLY A 46 8.93 -0.62 -9.87
N ALA A 47 9.57 -1.73 -9.49
CA ALA A 47 9.58 -2.98 -10.27
C ALA A 47 8.19 -3.64 -10.36
N PHE A 48 7.34 -3.42 -9.35
CA PHE A 48 5.96 -3.90 -9.32
C PHE A 48 5.01 -2.71 -9.41
N LYS A 49 3.94 -2.85 -10.19
CA LYS A 49 2.92 -1.81 -10.38
C LYS A 49 1.61 -2.27 -9.74
N MET A 50 1.13 -1.51 -8.77
CA MET A 50 -0.08 -1.84 -8.02
C MET A 50 -1.08 -0.67 -8.01
N PRO A 51 -2.38 -0.89 -8.25
CA PRO A 51 -3.03 -2.20 -8.39
C PRO A 51 -2.72 -2.90 -9.74
N ARG A 52 -2.48 -4.21 -9.70
CA ARG A 52 -2.02 -4.97 -10.88
C ARG A 52 -3.05 -4.92 -12.02
N GLU A 53 -2.57 -4.77 -13.25
CA GLU A 53 -3.40 -4.66 -14.47
C GLU A 53 -4.54 -3.60 -14.38
N SER A 54 -4.40 -2.61 -13.50
CA SER A 54 -5.43 -1.60 -13.25
C SER A 54 -4.85 -0.19 -13.40
N ALA A 55 -5.74 0.81 -13.38
CA ALA A 55 -5.31 2.20 -13.33
C ALA A 55 -4.61 2.52 -12.01
N LYS A 56 -3.64 3.44 -12.09
CA LYS A 56 -2.95 3.98 -10.91
C LYS A 56 -3.96 4.68 -9.98
N LEU A 57 -3.69 4.63 -8.68
CA LEU A 57 -4.39 5.46 -7.70
C LEU A 57 -4.19 6.94 -8.01
N ASP A 58 -5.19 7.76 -7.67
CA ASP A 58 -5.12 9.20 -7.88
C ASP A 58 -4.00 9.83 -7.04
N SER A 59 -3.50 10.99 -7.49
CA SER A 59 -2.39 11.68 -6.85
C SER A 59 -2.71 12.11 -5.43
N CYS A 60 -3.96 12.44 -5.09
CA CYS A 60 -4.35 12.82 -3.73
C CYS A 60 -4.20 11.64 -2.78
N THR A 61 -4.64 10.45 -3.17
CA THR A 61 -4.48 9.22 -2.39
C THR A 61 -3.01 8.87 -2.17
N ILE A 62 -2.18 8.91 -3.22
CA ILE A 62 -0.74 8.64 -3.11
C ILE A 62 -0.05 9.70 -2.22
N ASN A 63 -0.41 10.98 -2.37
CA ASN A 63 0.21 12.07 -1.62
C ASN A 63 -0.11 12.02 -0.12
N LYS A 64 -1.29 11.53 0.27
CA LYS A 64 -1.60 11.30 1.68
C LYS A 64 -0.66 10.27 2.31
N LEU A 65 -0.32 9.19 1.59
CA LEU A 65 0.66 8.20 2.07
C LEU A 65 2.07 8.79 2.11
N LYS A 66 2.49 9.52 1.07
CA LYS A 66 3.78 10.22 1.05
C LYS A 66 3.92 11.21 2.21
N ALA A 67 2.86 11.97 2.53
CA ALA A 67 2.84 12.91 3.64
C ALA A 67 2.92 12.20 5.00
N TRP A 68 2.22 11.07 5.17
CA TRP A 68 2.33 10.24 6.37
C TRP A 68 3.76 9.72 6.57
N ILE A 69 4.42 9.24 5.52
CA ILE A 69 5.82 8.81 5.56
C ILE A 69 6.75 9.98 5.91
N ALA A 70 6.56 11.15 5.28
CA ALA A 70 7.36 12.34 5.53
C ALA A 70 7.26 12.84 6.98
N LYS A 71 6.13 12.59 7.65
CA LYS A 71 5.93 12.86 9.08
C LYS A 71 6.54 11.80 10.02
N GLY A 72 7.26 10.82 9.49
CA GLY A 72 7.83 9.72 10.29
C GLY A 72 6.91 8.51 10.44
N ALA A 73 5.85 8.41 9.63
CA ALA A 73 4.85 7.33 9.70
C ALA A 73 4.23 7.17 11.09
N PRO A 74 3.59 8.21 11.66
CA PRO A 74 3.09 8.17 13.03
C PRO A 74 1.79 7.33 13.16
N ASN A 75 1.45 6.90 14.38
CA ASN A 75 0.28 6.07 14.70
C ASN A 75 -0.64 6.83 15.67
N ASP A 76 -1.36 7.81 15.13
CA ASP A 76 -2.04 8.85 15.90
C ASP A 76 -3.54 8.86 15.65
#